data_AF-A0AAU9VC49-F1
#
_entry.id   AF-A0AAU9VC49-F1
#
_cell.length_a   1.000
_cell.length_b   1.000
_cell.length_c   1.000
_cell.angle_alpha   90.00
_cell.angle_beta   90.00
_cell.angle_gamma   90.00
#
_symmetry.space_group_name_H-M   'P 1'
#
loop_
_entity.id
_entity.type
_entity.pdbx_description
1 polymer ?
#
loop_
_entity_poly.entity_id
_entity_poly.type
_entity_poly.pdbx_seq_one_letter_code
_entity_poly.pdbx_strand_id
1 'polypeptide(L)'
;MPLSDKLKPDFMWWLSHIGTSQASILPTPYPGCRALVREAFSRRGVSEATKNIMLASLSENTMKQYNTYLKYWFDYCLNLNINYLEASVPHVLCFFDKIV
;
A
#
# COMPACT_ATOMS: atom_id res chain seq x y z
N MET A 1 -37.46 21.26 8.01
CA MET A 1 -37.97 20.27 7.04
C MET A 1 -36.85 19.27 6.78
N PRO A 2 -36.94 18.01 7.22
CA PRO A 2 -35.83 17.07 7.11
C PRO A 2 -35.60 16.66 5.65
N LEU A 3 -34.35 16.44 5.28
CA LEU A 3 -33.88 16.15 3.92
C LEU A 3 -34.44 14.83 3.33
N SER A 4 -35.18 14.04 4.11
CA SER A 4 -35.77 12.76 3.72
C SER A 4 -36.88 12.88 2.66
N ASP A 5 -37.58 14.01 2.61
CA ASP A 5 -38.81 14.12 1.79
C ASP A 5 -38.55 14.51 0.32
N LYS A 6 -37.27 14.73 -0.05
CA LYS A 6 -36.88 15.16 -1.41
C LYS A 6 -36.10 14.12 -2.19
N LEU A 7 -35.82 12.96 -1.60
CA LEU A 7 -35.01 11.91 -2.23
C LEU A 7 -35.89 10.73 -2.64
N LYS A 8 -35.77 10.30 -3.88
CA LYS A 8 -36.60 9.24 -4.44
C LYS A 8 -36.32 7.90 -3.74
N PRO A 9 -37.34 7.05 -3.51
CA PRO A 9 -37.19 5.79 -2.76
C PRO A 9 -36.21 4.80 -3.40
N ASP A 10 -36.01 4.84 -4.71
CA ASP A 10 -34.99 4.07 -5.44
C ASP A 10 -33.56 4.49 -5.06
N PHE A 11 -33.34 5.77 -4.75
CA PHE A 11 -32.05 6.26 -4.28
C PHE A 11 -31.73 5.75 -2.86
N MET A 12 -32.74 5.62 -2.00
CA MET A 12 -32.58 5.04 -0.66
C MET A 12 -32.29 3.53 -0.71
N TRP A 13 -32.89 2.82 -1.66
CA TRP A 13 -32.53 1.43 -1.97
C TRP A 13 -31.10 1.34 -2.51
N TRP A 14 -30.69 2.24 -3.40
CA TRP A 14 -29.31 2.27 -3.91
C TRP A 14 -28.28 2.45 -2.78
N LEU A 15 -28.51 3.38 -1.84
CA LEU A 15 -27.63 3.57 -0.67
C LEU A 15 -27.53 2.32 0.24
N SER A 16 -28.57 1.48 0.31
CA SER A 16 -28.52 0.24 1.10
C SER A 16 -27.76 -0.90 0.41
N HIS A 17 -27.47 -0.78 -0.89
CA HIS A 17 -26.74 -1.78 -1.70
C HIS A 17 -25.34 -1.32 -2.10
N ILE A 18 -25.00 -0.05 -1.88
CA ILE A 18 -23.60 0.35 -1.79
C ILE A 18 -23.06 -0.35 -0.56
N GLY A 19 -22.42 -1.49 -0.79
CA GLY A 19 -21.58 -2.11 0.20
C GLY A 19 -20.63 -1.03 0.69
N THR A 20 -20.77 -0.66 1.96
CA THR A 20 -19.73 0.04 2.69
C THR A 20 -18.53 -0.89 2.61
N SER A 21 -17.67 -0.70 1.60
CA SER A 21 -16.31 -1.19 1.66
C SER A 21 -15.72 -0.49 2.85
N GLN A 22 -15.83 -1.15 4.01
CA GLN A 22 -15.23 -0.71 5.25
C GLN A 22 -13.74 -0.77 5.01
N ALA A 23 -13.18 0.31 4.46
CA ALA A 23 -11.76 0.56 4.51
C ALA A 23 -11.42 0.50 6.01
N SER A 24 -10.70 -0.55 6.40
CA SER A 24 -10.29 -0.73 7.79
C SER A 24 -9.60 0.54 8.26
N ILE A 25 -10.16 1.20 9.27
CA ILE A 25 -9.63 2.46 9.84
C ILE A 25 -8.26 2.23 10.52
N LEU A 26 -7.85 0.97 10.65
CA LEU A 26 -6.57 0.61 11.23
C LEU A 26 -5.43 0.90 10.24
N PRO A 27 -4.34 1.55 10.70
CA PRO A 27 -3.12 1.70 9.91
C PRO A 27 -2.68 0.34 9.39
N THR A 28 -2.44 0.22 8.09
CA THR A 28 -1.88 -1.02 7.52
C THR A 28 -0.51 -1.24 8.16
N PRO A 29 -0.29 -2.33 8.91
CA PRO A 29 1.01 -2.57 9.52
C PRO A 29 2.03 -2.88 8.43
N TYR A 30 3.28 -2.46 8.65
CA TYR A 30 4.37 -2.79 7.74
C TYR A 30 4.50 -4.33 7.61
N PRO A 31 4.34 -4.90 6.41
CA PRO A 31 4.27 -6.35 6.21
C PRO A 31 5.65 -7.05 6.30
N GLY A 32 6.73 -6.27 6.46
CA GLY A 32 8.10 -6.76 6.45
C GLY A 32 8.71 -6.73 5.05
N CYS A 33 10.04 -6.59 5.00
CA CYS A 33 10.79 -6.38 3.77
C CYS A 33 10.55 -7.45 2.70
N ARG A 34 10.59 -8.74 3.06
CA ARG A 34 10.40 -9.84 2.09
C ARG A 34 9.00 -9.82 1.50
N ALA A 35 7.98 -9.56 2.31
CA ALA A 35 6.60 -9.52 1.86
C ALA A 35 6.37 -8.33 0.92
N LEU A 36 6.88 -7.15 1.28
CA LEU A 36 6.76 -5.93 0.47
C LEU A 36 7.47 -6.08 -0.89
N VAL A 37 8.70 -6.60 -0.90
CA VAL A 37 9.43 -6.87 -2.16
C VAL A 37 8.73 -7.94 -3.00
N ARG A 38 8.21 -9.00 -2.36
CA ARG A 38 7.41 -10.02 -3.06
C ARG A 38 6.17 -9.42 -3.71
N GLU A 39 5.45 -8.55 -3.01
CA GLU A 39 4.27 -7.85 -3.55
C GLU A 39 4.65 -6.97 -4.75
N ALA A 40 5.75 -6.22 -4.66
CA ALA A 40 6.26 -5.40 -5.76
C ALA A 40 6.52 -6.24 -7.03
N PHE A 41 7.09 -7.44 -6.87
CA PHE A 41 7.27 -8.36 -8.00
C PHE A 41 5.96 -8.96 -8.50
N SER A 42 5.02 -9.29 -7.60
CA SER A 42 3.69 -9.79 -7.98
C SER A 42 2.95 -8.77 -8.86
N ARG A 43 2.98 -7.48 -8.52
CA ARG A 43 2.34 -6.41 -9.33
C ARG A 43 2.96 -6.26 -10.72
N ARG A 44 4.21 -6.69 -10.90
CA ARG A 44 4.93 -6.67 -12.19
C ARG A 44 4.77 -7.97 -12.99
N GLY A 45 3.92 -8.90 -12.54
CA GLY A 45 3.67 -10.17 -13.24
C GLY A 45 4.81 -11.18 -13.15
N VAL A 46 5.70 -11.05 -12.16
CA VAL A 46 6.81 -12.00 -11.97
C VAL A 46 6.28 -13.33 -11.43
N SER A 47 6.69 -14.44 -12.05
CA SER A 47 6.28 -15.80 -11.65
C SER A 47 6.71 -16.14 -10.21
N GLU A 48 5.99 -17.06 -9.53
CA GLU A 48 6.35 -17.50 -8.17
C GLU A 48 7.77 -18.09 -8.08
N ALA A 49 8.16 -18.90 -9.07
CA ALA A 49 9.50 -19.49 -9.12
C ALA A 49 10.58 -18.41 -9.22
N THR A 50 10.39 -17.43 -10.12
CA THR A 50 11.31 -16.30 -10.27
C THR A 50 11.38 -15.44 -9.02
N LYS A 51 10.25 -15.16 -8.36
CA LYS A 51 10.21 -14.43 -7.08
C LYS A 51 11.01 -15.14 -6.00
N ASN A 52 10.89 -16.46 -5.89
CA ASN A 52 11.64 -17.25 -4.93
C ASN A 52 13.15 -17.17 -5.18
N ILE A 53 13.58 -17.25 -6.45
CA ILE A 53 15.00 -17.10 -6.82
C ILE A 53 15.51 -15.69 -6.48
N MET A 54 14.79 -14.64 -6.88
CA MET A 54 15.18 -13.24 -6.61
C MET A 54 15.25 -12.91 -5.12
N LEU A 55 14.30 -13.42 -4.32
CA LEU A 55 14.33 -13.24 -2.88
C LEU A 55 15.42 -14.07 -2.20
N ALA A 56 15.76 -15.23 -2.74
CA ALA A 56 16.84 -16.08 -2.22
C ALA A 56 18.24 -15.52 -2.56
N SER A 57 18.39 -14.78 -3.67
CA SER A 57 19.66 -14.14 -4.01
C SER A 57 20.05 -12.98 -3.08
N LEU A 58 19.11 -12.48 -2.26
CA LEU A 58 19.38 -11.44 -1.28
C LEU A 58 19.91 -12.06 0.02
N SER A 59 21.13 -11.67 0.42
CA SER A 59 21.70 -12.10 1.70
C SER A 59 20.86 -11.61 2.88
N GLU A 60 20.92 -12.31 4.02
CA GLU A 60 20.25 -11.85 5.25
C GLU A 60 20.70 -10.44 5.68
N ASN A 61 21.97 -10.10 5.46
CA ASN A 61 22.49 -8.78 5.79
C ASN A 61 21.89 -7.70 4.89
N THR A 62 21.82 -7.95 3.58
CA THR A 62 21.15 -7.07 2.61
C THR A 62 19.68 -6.88 2.98
N MET A 63 19.00 -7.96 3.36
CA MET A 63 17.61 -7.93 3.80
C MET A 63 17.42 -7.10 5.07
N LYS A 64 18.33 -7.19 6.05
CA LYS A 64 18.30 -6.36 7.28
C LYS A 64 18.46 -4.88 6.95
N GLN A 65 19.42 -4.53 6.09
CA GLN A 65 19.64 -3.14 5.66
C GLN A 65 18.41 -2.58 4.93
N TYR A 66 17.88 -3.34 3.97
CA TYR A 66 16.68 -2.93 3.22
C TYR A 66 15.45 -2.80 4.11
N ASN A 67 15.32 -3.67 5.12
CA ASN A 67 14.16 -3.65 5.99
C ASN A 67 13.98 -2.33 6.74
N THR A 68 15.06 -1.71 7.19
CA THR A 68 14.99 -0.40 7.87
C THR A 68 14.48 0.68 6.92
N TYR A 69 15.10 0.83 5.74
CA TYR A 69 14.72 1.88 4.79
C TYR A 69 13.34 1.65 4.17
N LEU A 70 12.97 0.40 3.89
CA LEU A 70 11.65 0.08 3.36
C LEU A 70 10.54 0.30 4.40
N LYS A 71 10.83 0.12 5.69
CA LYS A 71 9.89 0.50 6.76
C LYS A 71 9.68 2.02 6.77
N TYR A 72 10.75 2.81 6.72
CA TYR A 72 10.63 4.27 6.66
C TYR A 72 9.90 4.74 5.40
N TRP A 73 10.19 4.13 4.26
CA TRP A 73 9.47 4.41 3.01
C TRP A 73 7.99 4.09 3.11
N PHE A 74 7.65 2.92 3.68
CA PHE A 74 6.26 2.50 3.89
C PHE A 74 5.52 3.49 4.79
N ASP A 75 6.10 3.85 5.94
CA ASP A 75 5.51 4.81 6.88
C ASP A 75 5.38 6.21 6.25
N TYR A 76 6.39 6.68 5.51
CA TYR A 76 6.36 7.93 4.76
C TYR A 76 5.21 7.97 3.75
N CYS A 77 5.04 6.90 2.98
CA CYS A 77 3.98 6.80 1.99
C CYS A 77 2.59 6.77 2.65
N LEU A 78 2.41 6.00 3.72
CA LEU A 78 1.14 5.95 4.46
C LEU A 78 0.74 7.32 5.00
N ASN A 79 1.69 8.05 5.59
CA ASN A 79 1.44 9.38 6.16
C ASN A 79 1.04 10.42 5.10
N LEU A 80 1.47 10.23 3.84
CA LEU A 80 1.15 11.12 2.71
C LEU A 80 0.04 10.58 1.81
N ASN A 81 -0.58 9.46 2.18
CA ASN A 81 -1.58 8.77 1.37
C ASN A 81 -1.09 8.43 -0.06
N ILE A 82 0.19 8.04 -0.18
CA ILE A 82 0.82 7.61 -1.43
C ILE A 82 0.83 6.07 -1.46
N ASN A 83 0.51 5.48 -2.61
CA ASN A 83 0.73 4.05 -2.81
C ASN A 83 2.24 3.74 -2.85
N TYR A 84 2.74 3.06 -1.82
CA TYR A 84 4.16 2.73 -1.66
C TYR A 84 4.75 1.82 -2.76
N LEU A 85 3.91 1.16 -3.58
CA LEU A 85 4.33 0.33 -4.72
C LEU A 85 4.21 1.04 -6.07
N GLU A 86 3.54 2.20 -6.13
CA GLU A 86 3.24 2.95 -7.35
C GLU A 86 3.66 4.42 -7.24
N ALA A 87 4.54 4.74 -6.29
CA ALA A 87 5.02 6.10 -6.11
C ALA A 87 5.81 6.58 -7.33
N SER A 88 5.60 7.84 -7.69
CA SER A 88 6.34 8.52 -8.75
C SER A 88 7.80 8.78 -8.34
N VAL A 89 8.68 9.01 -9.32
CA VAL A 89 10.08 9.41 -9.06
C VAL A 89 10.19 10.62 -8.13
N PRO A 90 9.41 11.71 -8.31
CA PRO A 90 9.41 12.82 -7.35
C PRO A 90 9.14 12.42 -5.90
N HIS A 91 8.20 11.51 -5.64
CA HIS A 91 7.92 11.05 -4.26
C HIS A 91 9.13 10.35 -3.64
N VAL A 92 9.87 9.57 -4.43
CA VAL A 92 11.09 8.87 -3.97
C VAL A 92 12.21 9.87 -3.67
N LEU A 93 12.39 10.88 -4.52
CA LEU A 93 13.38 11.94 -4.28
C LEU A 93 13.06 12.75 -3.03
N CYS A 94 11.79 13.15 -2.86
CA CYS A 94 11.35 13.83 -1.63
C CYS A 94 11.53 12.98 -0.37
N PHE A 95 11.42 11.66 -0.47
CA PHE A 95 11.73 10.77 0.63
C PHE A 95 13.23 10.76 0.96
N PHE A 96 14.11 10.72 -0.04
CA PHE A 96 15.55 10.77 0.18
C PHE A 96 15.99 12.06 0.89
N ASP A 97 15.35 13.20 0.59
CA ASP A 97 15.58 14.46 1.29
C ASP A 97 15.17 14.44 2.79
N LYS A 98 14.41 13.43 3.24
CA LYS A 98 13.92 13.30 4.63
C LYS A 98 14.66 12.27 5.47
N ILE A 99 15.43 11.37 4.85
CA ILE A 99 16.14 10.29 5.56
C ILE A 99 17.65 10.57 5.73
N VAL A 100 18.16 11.62 5.08
CA VAL A 100 19.52 12.16 5.24
C VAL A 100 19.47 13.27 6.29
#